data_AF-A0A6V7MFV4-F1
#
_entry.id   AF-A0A6V7MFV4-F1
#
_cell.length_a   1.000
_cell.length_b   1.000
_cell.length_c   1.000
_cell.angle_alpha   90.00
_cell.angle_beta   90.00
_cell.angle_gamma   90.00
#
_symmetry.space_group_name_H-M   'P 1'
#
loop_
_entity.id
_entity.type
_entity.pdbx_description
1 polymer ?
#
loop_
_entity_poly.entity_id
_entity_poly.type
_entity_poly.pdbx_seq_one_letter_code
_entity_poly.pdbx_strand_id
1 'polypeptide(L)' 'YPDPRKMQINLTGFLNGKNARSFMGELWDLLVSAQESVTGIPEAFLQQKKDQIKKRL' A
#
# COMPACT_ATOMS: atom_id res chain seq x y z
N TYR A 1 -13.15 11.65 -3.00
CA TYR A 1 -12.30 10.64 -2.35
C TYR A 1 -12.39 9.33 -3.12
N PRO A 2 -11.31 8.54 -3.21
CA PRO A 2 -11.34 7.24 -3.89
C PRO A 2 -12.28 6.26 -3.16
N ASP A 3 -12.98 5.43 -3.93
CA ASP A 3 -13.84 4.35 -3.39
C ASP A 3 -13.08 3.01 -3.46
N PRO A 4 -12.68 2.44 -2.30
CA PRO A 4 -11.91 1.19 -2.28
C PRO A 4 -12.68 0.01 -2.88
N ARG A 5 -14.01 0.01 -2.81
CA ARG A 5 -14.84 -1.07 -3.40
C ARG A 5 -14.77 -1.02 -4.92
N LYS A 6 -14.90 0.17 -5.50
CA LYS A 6 -14.78 0.37 -6.95
C LYS A 6 -13.40 -0.02 -7.47
N MET A 7 -12.34 0.34 -6.72
CA MET A 7 -10.98 -0.07 -7.06
C MET A 7 -10.81 -1.60 -7.04
N GLN A 8 -11.30 -2.28 -6.00
CA GLN A 8 -11.23 -3.75 -5.91
C GLN A 8 -11.98 -4.44 -7.06
N ILE A 9 -13.15 -3.95 -7.45
CA ILE A 9 -13.91 -4.49 -8.59
C ILE A 9 -13.10 -4.39 -9.88
N ASN A 10 -12.52 -3.21 -10.14
CA ASN A 10 -11.68 -3.00 -11.32
C ASN A 10 -10.44 -3.90 -11.33
N LEU A 11 -9.83 -4.14 -10.17
CA LEU A 11 -8.66 -5.01 -10.03
C LEU A 11 -8.98 -6.50 -10.13
N THR A 12 -10.22 -6.91 -9.81
CA THR A 12 -10.64 -8.31 -9.82
C THR A 12 -10.53 -8.96 -11.20
N GLY A 13 -10.77 -8.19 -12.27
CA GLY A 13 -10.60 -8.66 -13.66
C GLY A 13 -9.15 -9.03 -14.02
N PHE A 14 -8.16 -8.44 -13.33
CA PHE A 14 -6.74 -8.68 -13.58
C PHE A 14 -6.13 -9.69 -12.61
N LEU A 15 -6.49 -9.56 -11.33
CA LEU A 15 -5.82 -10.26 -10.24
C LEU A 15 -6.58 -11.49 -9.77
N ASN A 16 -7.77 -11.78 -10.30
CA ASN A 16 -8.78 -12.68 -9.71
C ASN A 16 -9.28 -12.19 -8.33
N GLY A 17 -10.42 -12.73 -7.88
CA GLY A 17 -11.11 -12.20 -6.69
C GLY A 17 -10.33 -12.31 -5.38
N LYS A 18 -9.52 -13.37 -5.21
CA LYS A 18 -8.75 -13.57 -3.98
C LYS A 18 -7.59 -12.58 -3.92
N ASN A 19 -6.79 -12.49 -4.97
CA ASN A 19 -5.61 -11.62 -4.93
C ASN A 19 -6.01 -10.14 -5.00
N ALA A 20 -7.09 -9.78 -5.71
CA ALA A 20 -7.59 -8.41 -5.72
C ALA A 20 -7.99 -7.93 -4.31
N ARG A 21 -8.59 -8.80 -3.50
CA ARG A 21 -8.93 -8.49 -2.10
C ARG A 21 -7.68 -8.29 -1.26
N SER A 22 -6.73 -9.22 -1.31
CA SER A 22 -5.47 -9.11 -0.56
C SER A 22 -4.69 -7.86 -0.94
N PHE A 23 -4.50 -7.64 -2.24
CA PHE A 23 -3.80 -6.47 -2.77
C PHE A 23 -4.46 -5.15 -2.35
N MET A 24 -5.79 -5.04 -2.48
CA MET A 24 -6.49 -3.81 -2.11
C MET A 24 -6.40 -3.54 -0.60
N GLY A 25 -6.39 -4.57 0.24
CA GLY A 25 -6.15 -4.43 1.68
C GLY A 25 -4.77 -3.83 1.96
N GLU A 26 -3.71 -4.45 1.44
CA GLU A 26 -2.34 -3.98 1.62
C GLU A 26 -2.14 -2.56 1.06
N LEU A 27 -2.71 -2.26 -0.12
CA LEU A 27 -2.67 -0.94 -0.71
C LEU A 27 -3.39 0.10 0.18
N TRP A 28 -4.56 -0.24 0.72
CA TRP A 28 -5.33 0.69 1.53
C TRP A 28 -4.61 1.04 2.83
N ASP A 29 -3.99 0.06 3.49
CA ASP A 29 -3.18 0.28 4.69
C ASP A 29 -2.00 1.24 4.41
N LEU A 30 -1.34 1.09 3.26
CA LEU A 30 -0.27 2.01 2.84
C LEU A 30 -0.81 3.42 2.59
N LEU A 31 -1.98 3.57 1.95
CA LEU A 31 -2.58 4.87 1.68
C LEU A 31 -3.00 5.59 2.97
N VAL A 32 -3.56 4.88 3.94
CA VAL A 32 -3.90 5.44 5.26
C VAL A 32 -2.62 5.89 5.98
N SER A 33 -1.58 5.04 6.02
CA SER A 33 -0.29 5.40 6.62
C SER A 33 0.34 6.63 5.95
N ALA A 34 0.24 6.75 4.63
CA ALA A 34 0.71 7.92 3.90
C ALA A 34 -0.06 9.19 4.27
N GLN A 35 -1.38 9.11 4.46
CA GLN A 35 -2.21 10.25 4.84
C GLN A 35 -1.91 10.78 6.24
N GLU A 36 -1.53 9.91 7.17
CA GLU A 36 -1.13 10.28 8.53
C GLU A 36 0.30 10.84 8.61
N SER A 37 1.11 10.60 7.57
CA SER A 37 2.50 11.04 7.48
C SER A 37 2.62 12.46 6.93
N VAL A 38 3.45 13.29 7.56
CA VAL A 38 3.73 14.68 7.13
C VAL A 38 4.30 14.74 5.70
N THR A 39 5.04 13.70 5.28
CA THR A 39 5.68 13.65 3.97
C THR A 39 4.79 13.03 2.88
N GLY A 40 3.64 12.46 3.26
CA GLY A 40 2.81 11.67 2.35
C GLY A 40 3.42 10.31 2.01
N ILE A 41 4.47 9.87 2.72
CA ILE A 41 5.15 8.59 2.51
C ILE A 41 4.72 7.62 3.61
N PRO A 42 4.28 6.39 3.28
CA PRO A 42 3.99 5.35 4.27
C PRO A 42 5.22 5.04 5.14
N GLU A 43 5.03 4.88 6.45
CA GLU A 43 6.13 4.59 7.39
C GLU A 43 6.85 3.28 7.03
N ALA A 44 6.11 2.29 6.51
CA ALA A 44 6.66 1.02 6.05
C ALA A 44 7.79 1.22 5.01
N PHE A 45 7.65 2.18 4.10
CA PHE A 45 8.68 2.46 3.09
C PHE A 45 9.88 3.22 3.66
N LEU A 46 9.65 4.13 4.62
CA LEU A 46 10.73 4.81 5.33
C LEU A 46 11.58 3.80 6.10
N GLN A 47 10.95 2.87 6.81
CA GLN A 47 11.63 1.84 7.58
C GLN A 47 12.40 0.87 6.67
N GLN A 48 11.77 0.40 5.58
CA GLN A 48 12.46 -0.43 4.57
C GLN A 48 13.71 0.27 4.01
N LYS A 49 13.64 1.57 3.74
CA LYS A 49 14.79 2.32 3.24
C LYS A 49 15.90 2.46 4.29
N LYS A 50 15.55 2.74 5.54
CA LYS A 50 16.51 2.78 6.67
C LYS A 50 17.23 1.45 6.82
N ASP A 51 16.52 0.33 6.76
CA ASP A 51 17.10 -1.01 6.91
C ASP A 51 17.96 -1.41 5.70
N GLN A 52 17.58 -1.01 4.49
CA GLN A 52 18.44 -1.17 3.30
C GLN A 52 19.77 -0.43 3.43
N ILE A 53 19.77 0.78 4.00
CA ILE A 53 21.00 1.57 4.21
C ILE A 53 21.86 0.90 5.29
N LYS A 54 21.26 0.47 6.42
CA LYS A 54 21.98 -0.23 7.49
C LYS A 54 22.67 -1.50 7.01
N LYS A 55 22.07 -2.27 6.10
CA LYS A 55 22.67 -3.49 5.54
C LYS A 55 23.87 -3.24 4.62
N ARG A 56 24.09 -2.00 4.16
CA ARG A 56 25.20 -1.62 3.27
C ARG A 56 26.41 -1.07 4.02
N LEU A 57 26.24 -0.76 5.31
CA LEU A 57 27.29 -0.34 6.23
C LEU A 57 27.85 -1.58 6.94
#